data_AF-A0A1F3A7F6-F1
#
_entry.id   AF-A0A1F3A7F6-F1
#
_cell.length_a   1.000
_cell.length_b   1.000
_cell.length_c   1.000
_cell.angle_alpha   90.00
_cell.angle_beta   90.00
_cell.angle_gamma   90.00
#
_symmetry.space_group_name_H-M   'P 1'
#
loop_
_entity.id
_entity.type
_entity.pdbx_description
1 polymer ?
#
loop_
_entity_poly.entity_id
_entity_poly.type
_entity_poly.pdbx_seq_one_letter_code
_entity_poly.pdbx_strand_id
1 'polypeptide(L)'
;MKEADHLTADFRLVRLHIVILLMAWLAGTVLVLVANAMAPTTPPSPITAQYLTALRGGWGWTAAGYALFFVSDSAIALIGVSLAAWLRPGPGFRGPAMIVLFALSGVLGMLADLRMLGAAQLLRLGSPLLAPETAPAFLDDLNTTCNWLSAASFLPAGIATWLACLAARTAGTGDGWIALTRLGALYQIAAGLISAAAFLTQQPFLTNLALIAAVVGMPVFAAVWLGWMLQEMKSQPQPMDGP
;
A
#
# COMPACT_ATOMS: atom_id res chain seq x y z
N MET A 1 3.16 1.21 -38.45
CA MET A 1 2.51 2.45 -37.94
C MET A 1 1.48 2.19 -36.85
N LYS A 2 0.31 1.54 -37.09
CA LYS A 2 -0.73 1.37 -36.04
C LYS A 2 -0.26 0.67 -34.74
N GLU A 3 0.64 -0.30 -34.85
CA GLU A 3 1.10 -1.09 -33.70
C GLU A 3 2.08 -0.31 -32.78
N ALA A 4 2.89 0.59 -33.35
CA ALA A 4 3.79 1.46 -32.59
C ALA A 4 3.03 2.55 -31.80
N ASP A 5 1.92 3.05 -32.38
CA ASP A 5 1.04 4.04 -31.73
C ASP A 5 0.29 3.44 -30.51
N HIS A 6 -0.16 2.18 -30.61
CA HIS A 6 -0.79 1.48 -29.48
C HIS A 6 0.19 1.26 -28.33
N LEU A 7 1.42 0.84 -28.64
CA LEU A 7 2.46 0.62 -27.63
C LEU A 7 2.81 1.91 -26.88
N THR A 8 2.94 3.04 -27.57
CA THR A 8 3.23 4.33 -26.91
C THR A 8 2.08 4.84 -26.05
N ALA A 9 0.83 4.54 -26.40
CA ALA A 9 -0.33 4.86 -25.58
C ALA A 9 -0.37 4.04 -24.29
N ASP A 10 -0.09 2.74 -24.36
CA ASP A 10 -0.06 1.84 -23.20
C ASP A 10 0.99 2.27 -22.17
N PHE A 11 2.18 2.66 -22.62
CA PHE A 11 3.23 3.15 -21.73
C PHE A 11 2.88 4.48 -21.04
N ARG A 12 2.13 5.37 -21.70
CA ARG A 12 1.66 6.61 -21.08
C ARG A 12 0.64 6.33 -19.98
N LEU A 13 -0.28 5.39 -20.23
CA LEU A 13 -1.28 4.96 -19.24
C LEU A 13 -0.61 4.30 -18.04
N VAL A 14 0.35 3.40 -18.27
CA VAL A 14 1.15 2.79 -17.20
C VAL A 14 1.85 3.87 -16.38
N ARG A 15 2.55 4.82 -17.02
CA ARG A 15 3.23 5.91 -16.30
C ARG A 15 2.26 6.77 -15.49
N LEU A 16 1.12 7.14 -16.05
CA LEU A 16 0.09 7.90 -15.33
C LEU A 16 -0.41 7.13 -14.10
N HIS A 17 -0.66 5.84 -14.26
CA HIS A 17 -1.07 4.98 -13.15
C HIS A 17 -0.02 4.95 -12.03
N ILE A 18 1.27 4.79 -12.37
CA ILE A 18 2.37 4.85 -11.38
C ILE A 18 2.43 6.20 -10.66
N VAL A 19 2.22 7.30 -11.39
CA VAL A 19 2.20 8.65 -10.78
C VAL A 19 1.02 8.81 -9.84
N ILE A 20 -0.18 8.36 -10.22
CA ILE A 20 -1.37 8.39 -9.35
C ILE A 20 -1.10 7.59 -8.07
N LEU A 21 -0.60 6.37 -8.19
CA LEU A 21 -0.24 5.53 -7.05
C LEU A 21 0.76 6.23 -6.13
N LEU A 22 1.87 6.72 -6.68
CA LEU A 22 2.92 7.38 -5.91
C LEU A 22 2.40 8.62 -5.17
N MET A 23 1.67 9.49 -5.87
CA MET A 23 1.19 10.74 -5.30
C MET A 23 0.09 10.51 -4.25
N ALA A 24 -0.86 9.61 -4.53
CA ALA A 24 -1.90 9.25 -3.58
C ALA A 24 -1.31 8.63 -2.31
N TRP A 25 -0.33 7.73 -2.44
CA TRP A 25 0.28 7.06 -1.30
C TRP A 25 1.06 8.05 -0.43
N LEU A 26 1.92 8.87 -1.03
CA LEU A 26 2.70 9.88 -0.30
C LEU A 26 1.82 10.91 0.39
N ALA A 27 0.82 11.45 -0.32
CA ALA A 27 -0.10 12.41 0.26
C ALA A 27 -0.95 11.77 1.38
N GLY A 28 -1.46 10.56 1.19
CA GLY A 28 -2.18 9.79 2.20
C GLY A 28 -1.34 9.59 3.47
N THR A 29 -0.08 9.21 3.30
CA THR A 29 0.88 9.01 4.41
C THR A 29 1.09 10.30 5.19
N VAL A 30 1.31 11.44 4.52
CA VAL A 30 1.45 12.74 5.18
C VAL A 30 0.20 13.09 5.99
N LEU A 31 -0.99 12.95 5.41
CA LEU A 31 -2.24 13.28 6.10
C LEU A 31 -2.50 12.37 7.32
N VAL A 32 -2.19 11.08 7.23
CA VAL A 32 -2.31 10.17 8.37
C VAL A 32 -1.27 10.46 9.45
N LEU A 33 -0.05 10.87 9.09
CA LEU A 33 0.94 11.33 10.07
C LEU A 33 0.46 12.60 10.80
N VAL A 34 -0.17 13.54 10.08
CA VAL A 34 -0.79 14.72 10.70
C VAL A 34 -1.93 14.31 11.64
N ALA A 35 -2.82 13.41 11.21
CA ALA A 35 -3.90 12.90 12.05
C ALA A 35 -3.36 12.25 13.33
N ASN A 36 -2.32 11.41 13.22
CA ASN A 36 -1.65 10.76 14.34
C ASN A 36 -0.93 11.73 15.27
N ALA A 37 -0.36 12.81 14.74
CA ALA A 37 0.25 13.86 15.57
C ALA A 37 -0.79 14.62 16.41
N MET A 38 -2.03 14.74 15.92
CA MET A 38 -3.13 15.35 16.66
C MET A 38 -3.71 14.39 17.72
N ALA A 39 -3.94 13.14 17.34
CA ALA A 39 -4.45 12.09 18.20
C ALA A 39 -3.88 10.73 17.75
N PRO A 40 -2.92 10.16 18.48
CA PRO A 40 -2.28 8.91 18.09
C PRO A 40 -3.29 7.76 18.01
N THR A 41 -3.20 6.91 16.99
CA THR A 41 -4.05 5.71 16.90
C THR A 41 -3.78 4.69 18.01
N THR A 42 -2.61 4.71 18.65
CA THR A 42 -2.34 3.97 19.88
C THR A 42 -2.86 4.77 21.08
N PRO A 43 -4.00 4.38 21.69
CA PRO A 43 -4.60 5.17 22.74
C PRO A 43 -3.73 5.17 24.01
N PRO A 44 -3.69 6.28 24.77
CA PRO A 44 -3.13 6.27 26.11
C PRO A 44 -3.97 5.37 27.03
N SER A 45 -3.32 4.80 28.04
CA SER A 45 -4.00 4.09 29.13
C SER A 45 -3.83 4.88 30.43
N PRO A 46 -4.91 5.39 31.04
CA PRO A 46 -6.32 5.30 30.63
C PRO A 46 -6.68 6.24 29.47
N ILE A 47 -7.74 5.91 28.73
CA ILE A 47 -8.33 6.81 27.73
C ILE A 47 -8.97 8.01 28.42
N THR A 48 -8.57 9.21 28.03
CA THR A 48 -9.08 10.46 28.61
C THR A 48 -10.11 11.13 27.71
N ALA A 49 -10.98 11.95 28.30
CA ALA A 49 -11.91 12.80 27.54
C ALA A 49 -11.18 13.75 26.58
N GLN A 50 -9.98 14.22 26.96
CA GLN A 50 -9.13 15.04 26.11
C GLN A 50 -8.67 14.29 24.85
N TYR A 51 -8.24 13.03 25.01
CA TYR A 51 -7.86 12.19 23.88
C TYR A 51 -9.03 11.93 22.93
N LEU A 52 -10.22 11.61 23.46
CA LEU A 52 -11.43 11.40 22.65
C LEU A 52 -11.85 12.67 21.91
N THR A 53 -11.68 13.84 22.54
CA THR A 53 -11.93 15.14 21.90
C THR A 53 -10.93 15.40 20.78
N ALA A 54 -9.65 15.09 20.99
CA ALA A 54 -8.61 15.23 19.97
C ALA A 54 -8.85 14.29 18.77
N LEU A 55 -9.21 13.03 19.03
CA LEU A 55 -9.60 12.07 17.98
C LEU A 55 -10.77 12.59 17.15
N ARG A 56 -11.81 13.12 17.81
CA ARG A 56 -12.94 13.75 17.11
C ARG A 56 -12.48 14.95 16.31
N GLY A 57 -11.64 15.84 16.87
CA GLY A 57 -11.10 17.00 16.16
C GLY A 57 -10.25 16.63 14.93
N GLY A 58 -9.62 15.46 14.93
CA GLY A 58 -8.80 14.93 13.84
C GLY A 58 -9.57 14.23 12.71
N TRP A 59 -10.90 14.07 12.82
CA TRP A 59 -11.68 13.23 11.90
C TRP A 59 -11.45 13.52 10.41
N GLY A 60 -11.32 14.81 10.05
CA GLY A 60 -11.17 15.24 8.66
C GLY A 60 -9.83 14.82 8.06
N TRP A 61 -8.75 14.87 8.85
CA TRP A 61 -7.43 14.41 8.45
C TRP A 61 -7.39 12.90 8.27
N THR A 62 -8.01 12.16 9.20
CA THR A 62 -8.20 10.71 9.08
C THR A 62 -8.97 10.38 7.80
N ALA A 63 -10.12 11.01 7.57
CA ALA A 63 -10.94 10.76 6.39
C ALA A 63 -10.18 11.04 5.08
N ALA A 64 -9.49 12.18 4.99
CA ALA A 64 -8.74 12.56 3.80
C ALA A 64 -7.55 11.62 3.55
N GLY A 65 -6.79 11.26 4.60
CA GLY A 65 -5.66 10.35 4.50
C GLY A 65 -6.06 8.96 4.02
N TYR A 66 -7.09 8.37 4.62
CA TYR A 66 -7.57 7.04 4.24
C TYR A 66 -8.35 7.03 2.91
N ALA A 67 -8.90 8.16 2.46
CA ALA A 67 -9.44 8.26 1.10
C ALA A 67 -8.32 8.18 0.04
N LEU A 68 -7.15 8.76 0.32
CA LEU A 68 -5.99 8.68 -0.56
C LEU A 68 -5.34 7.29 -0.52
N PHE A 69 -5.31 6.64 0.66
CA PHE A 69 -4.91 5.24 0.72
C PHE A 69 -5.87 4.35 -0.06
N PHE A 70 -7.19 4.59 -0.01
CA PHE A 70 -8.14 3.83 -0.81
C PHE A 70 -7.86 3.94 -2.32
N VAL A 71 -7.51 5.14 -2.79
CA VAL A 71 -7.05 5.36 -4.17
C VAL A 71 -5.75 4.62 -4.46
N SER A 72 -4.81 4.63 -3.50
CA SER A 72 -3.53 3.93 -3.61
C SER A 72 -3.73 2.42 -3.71
N ASP A 73 -4.54 1.83 -2.83
CA ASP A 73 -4.81 0.39 -2.81
C ASP A 73 -5.64 -0.06 -4.02
N SER A 74 -6.52 0.81 -4.53
CA SER A 74 -7.17 0.61 -5.84
C SER A 74 -6.13 0.55 -6.97
N ALA A 75 -5.12 1.41 -6.94
CA ALA A 75 -4.03 1.41 -7.92
C ALA A 75 -3.09 0.20 -7.74
N ILE A 76 -2.81 -0.22 -6.50
CA ILE A 76 -2.10 -1.48 -6.22
C ILE A 76 -2.86 -2.66 -6.82
N ALA A 77 -4.19 -2.70 -6.71
CA ALA A 77 -4.98 -3.79 -7.29
C ALA A 77 -4.77 -3.92 -8.81
N LEU A 78 -4.42 -2.82 -9.49
CA LEU A 78 -4.19 -2.76 -10.93
C LEU A 78 -2.70 -2.81 -11.31
N ILE A 79 -1.77 -2.72 -10.35
CA ILE A 79 -0.33 -2.61 -10.65
C ILE A 79 0.20 -3.85 -11.37
N GLY A 80 -0.37 -5.03 -11.06
CA GLY A 80 -0.02 -6.27 -11.75
C GLY A 80 -0.31 -6.22 -13.25
N VAL A 81 -1.39 -5.54 -13.67
CA VAL A 81 -1.70 -5.32 -15.09
C VAL A 81 -0.67 -4.41 -15.73
N SER A 82 -0.30 -3.33 -15.03
CA SER A 82 0.72 -2.38 -15.51
C SER A 82 2.10 -3.03 -15.64
N LEU A 83 2.49 -3.85 -14.68
CA LEU A 83 3.73 -4.61 -14.72
C LEU A 83 3.71 -5.69 -15.79
N ALA A 84 2.59 -6.37 -16.01
CA ALA A 84 2.47 -7.36 -17.08
C ALA A 84 2.56 -6.71 -18.47
N ALA A 85 1.91 -5.55 -18.65
CA ALA A 85 1.99 -4.78 -19.89
C ALA A 85 3.40 -4.25 -20.15
N TRP A 86 4.08 -3.77 -19.10
CA TRP A 86 5.44 -3.24 -19.21
C TRP A 86 6.49 -4.35 -19.41
N LEU A 87 6.54 -5.31 -18.49
CA LEU A 87 7.60 -6.33 -18.46
C LEU A 87 7.37 -7.44 -19.49
N ARG A 88 6.16 -7.56 -20.05
CA ARG A 88 5.77 -8.57 -21.04
C ARG A 88 6.30 -9.97 -20.69
N PRO A 89 5.90 -10.51 -19.52
CA PRO A 89 6.37 -11.82 -19.11
C PRO A 89 6.06 -12.84 -20.21
N GLY A 90 7.04 -13.68 -20.55
CA GLY A 90 6.86 -14.72 -21.58
C GLY A 90 5.68 -15.67 -21.26
N PRO A 91 5.31 -16.54 -22.21
CA PRO A 91 4.16 -17.44 -22.06
C PRO A 91 4.27 -18.27 -20.76
N GLY A 92 3.24 -18.22 -19.92
CA GLY A 92 3.18 -18.95 -18.65
C GLY A 92 2.36 -18.27 -17.57
N PHE A 93 2.35 -18.86 -16.37
CA PHE A 93 1.50 -18.43 -15.25
C PHE A 93 1.95 -17.13 -14.57
N ARG A 94 3.15 -16.62 -14.86
CA ARG A 94 3.76 -15.49 -14.11
C ARG A 94 2.94 -14.20 -14.23
N GLY A 95 2.58 -13.81 -15.45
CA GLY A 95 1.76 -12.61 -15.69
C GLY A 95 0.40 -12.69 -14.97
N PRO A 96 -0.39 -13.76 -15.18
CA PRO A 96 -1.63 -13.98 -14.45
C PRO A 96 -1.46 -13.98 -12.92
N ALA A 97 -0.43 -14.64 -12.40
CA ALA A 97 -0.16 -14.69 -10.96
C ALA A 97 0.17 -13.30 -10.39
N MET A 98 0.98 -12.49 -11.08
CA MET A 98 1.24 -11.10 -10.67
C MET A 98 -0.05 -10.28 -10.61
N ILE A 99 -0.92 -10.39 -11.62
CA ILE A 99 -2.20 -9.68 -11.65
C ILE A 99 -3.07 -10.08 -10.46
N VAL A 100 -3.27 -11.39 -10.25
CA VAL A 100 -4.14 -11.90 -9.17
C VAL A 100 -3.61 -11.53 -7.79
N LEU A 101 -2.30 -11.66 -7.57
CA LEU A 101 -1.70 -11.38 -6.25
C LEU A 101 -1.71 -9.88 -5.92
N PHE A 102 -1.44 -9.01 -6.88
CA PHE A 102 -1.57 -7.57 -6.67
C PHE A 102 -3.04 -7.15 -6.50
N ALA A 103 -3.96 -7.72 -7.26
CA ALA A 103 -5.40 -7.51 -7.07
C ALA A 103 -5.84 -7.89 -5.65
N LEU A 104 -5.41 -9.06 -5.16
CA LEU A 104 -5.68 -9.50 -3.79
C LEU A 104 -5.10 -8.52 -2.76
N SER A 105 -3.85 -8.11 -2.92
CA SER A 105 -3.22 -7.12 -2.04
C SER A 105 -4.02 -5.82 -1.98
N GLY A 106 -4.33 -5.24 -3.14
CA GLY A 106 -5.05 -3.97 -3.21
C GLY A 106 -6.45 -4.07 -2.61
N VAL A 107 -7.17 -5.18 -2.84
CA VAL A 107 -8.49 -5.40 -2.23
C VAL A 107 -8.40 -5.48 -0.70
N LEU A 108 -7.41 -6.19 -0.17
CA LEU A 108 -7.22 -6.28 1.28
C LEU A 108 -6.88 -4.91 1.91
N GLY A 109 -6.05 -4.11 1.24
CA GLY A 109 -5.76 -2.75 1.65
C GLY A 109 -7.00 -1.84 1.63
N MET A 110 -7.78 -1.86 0.53
CA MET A 110 -9.03 -1.12 0.42
C MET A 110 -10.02 -1.44 1.54
N LEU A 111 -10.08 -2.70 2.01
CA LEU A 111 -10.93 -3.07 3.15
C LEU A 111 -10.48 -2.39 4.46
N ALA A 112 -9.17 -2.26 4.67
CA ALA A 112 -8.62 -1.54 5.83
C ALA A 112 -8.98 -0.04 5.73
N ASP A 113 -8.84 0.55 4.55
CA ASP A 113 -9.17 1.96 4.32
C ASP A 113 -10.65 2.25 4.52
N LEU A 114 -11.54 1.39 4.00
CA LEU A 114 -12.98 1.52 4.20
C LEU A 114 -13.35 1.44 5.69
N ARG A 115 -12.67 0.59 6.46
CA ARG A 115 -12.87 0.51 7.91
C ARG A 115 -12.46 1.80 8.61
N MET A 116 -11.32 2.38 8.21
CA MET A 116 -10.83 3.65 8.75
C MET A 116 -11.67 4.85 8.33
N LEU A 117 -12.19 4.87 7.09
CA LEU A 117 -13.16 5.84 6.62
C LEU A 117 -14.47 5.75 7.41
N GLY A 118 -14.94 4.54 7.68
CA GLY A 118 -16.08 4.29 8.58
C GLY A 118 -15.83 4.83 9.99
N ALA A 119 -14.64 4.57 10.55
CA ALA A 119 -14.24 5.11 11.84
C ALA A 119 -14.21 6.65 11.84
N ALA A 120 -13.70 7.28 10.77
CA ALA A 120 -13.71 8.73 10.62
C ALA A 120 -15.14 9.32 10.60
N GLN A 121 -16.12 8.62 10.01
CA GLN A 121 -17.53 9.02 10.10
C GLN A 121 -18.07 8.90 11.53
N LEU A 122 -17.73 7.83 12.26
CA LEU A 122 -18.12 7.69 13.66
C LEU A 122 -17.53 8.79 14.54
N LEU A 123 -16.27 9.19 14.29
CA LEU A 123 -15.62 10.34 14.94
C LEU A 123 -16.38 11.63 14.66
N ARG A 124 -16.68 11.90 13.37
CA ARG A 124 -17.43 13.10 12.93
C ARG A 124 -18.81 13.19 13.59
N LEU A 125 -19.52 12.08 13.66
CA LEU A 125 -20.89 12.03 14.19
C LEU A 125 -20.95 11.99 15.73
N GLY A 126 -19.80 11.89 16.41
CA GLY A 126 -19.75 11.80 17.86
C GLY A 126 -20.39 10.52 18.40
N SER A 127 -20.18 9.40 17.71
CA SER A 127 -20.80 8.09 18.02
C SER A 127 -20.68 7.70 19.50
N PRO A 128 -21.72 7.06 20.09
CA PRO A 128 -21.64 6.46 21.43
C PRO A 128 -20.52 5.44 21.58
N LEU A 129 -20.05 4.80 20.50
CA LEU A 129 -18.92 3.87 20.53
C LEU A 129 -17.61 4.54 20.97
N LEU A 130 -17.54 5.88 20.91
CA LEU A 130 -16.42 6.69 21.36
C LEU A 130 -16.60 7.24 22.78
N ALA A 131 -17.55 6.72 23.56
CA ALA A 131 -17.65 7.01 24.98
C ALA A 131 -16.48 6.35 25.75
N PRO A 132 -15.99 6.92 26.86
CA PRO A 132 -14.84 6.38 27.60
C PRO A 132 -14.94 4.89 27.95
N GLU A 133 -16.15 4.41 28.22
CA GLU A 133 -16.46 3.01 28.56
C GLU A 133 -16.35 2.03 27.37
N THR A 134 -16.60 2.48 26.13
CA THR A 134 -16.62 1.62 24.93
C THR A 134 -15.46 1.89 23.99
N ALA A 135 -14.87 3.09 24.04
CA ALA A 135 -13.79 3.51 23.16
C ALA A 135 -12.56 2.60 23.19
N PRO A 136 -12.11 2.05 24.34
CA PRO A 136 -10.97 1.13 24.36
C PRO A 136 -11.20 -0.08 23.45
N ALA A 137 -12.34 -0.77 23.60
CA ALA A 137 -12.66 -1.95 22.82
C ALA A 137 -12.85 -1.63 21.33
N PHE A 138 -13.50 -0.50 21.01
CA PHE A 138 -13.68 -0.06 19.63
C PHE A 138 -12.35 0.25 18.93
N LEU A 139 -11.46 0.99 19.59
CA LEU A 139 -10.17 1.36 19.02
C LEU A 139 -9.23 0.15 18.93
N ASP A 140 -9.31 -0.78 19.87
CA ASP A 140 -8.54 -2.03 19.83
C ASP A 140 -8.98 -2.94 18.67
N ASP A 141 -10.29 -3.11 18.46
CA ASP A 141 -10.83 -3.83 17.29
C ASP A 141 -10.41 -3.17 15.97
N LEU A 142 -10.53 -1.84 15.90
CA LEU A 142 -10.17 -1.08 14.72
C LEU A 142 -8.69 -1.26 14.37
N ASN A 143 -7.80 -1.07 15.36
CA ASN A 143 -6.36 -1.23 15.18
C ASN A 143 -5.99 -2.68 14.82
N THR A 144 -6.55 -3.66 15.53
CA THR A 144 -6.27 -5.09 15.29
C THR A 144 -6.69 -5.51 13.89
N THR A 145 -7.91 -5.14 13.48
CA THR A 145 -8.44 -5.49 12.16
C THR A 145 -7.66 -4.81 11.05
N CYS A 146 -7.37 -3.51 11.16
CA CYS A 146 -6.62 -2.78 10.13
C CYS A 146 -5.18 -3.27 10.01
N ASN A 147 -4.53 -3.60 11.14
CA ASN A 147 -3.20 -4.19 11.15
C ASN A 147 -3.21 -5.57 10.48
N TRP A 148 -4.23 -6.40 10.75
CA TRP A 148 -4.36 -7.70 10.12
C TRP A 148 -4.62 -7.62 8.61
N LEU A 149 -5.50 -6.73 8.17
CA LEU A 149 -5.75 -6.52 6.73
C LEU A 149 -4.50 -6.01 6.02
N SER A 150 -3.75 -5.10 6.64
CA SER A 150 -2.45 -4.63 6.13
C SER A 150 -1.42 -5.75 6.09
N ALA A 151 -1.37 -6.61 7.11
CA ALA A 151 -0.52 -7.82 7.13
C ALA A 151 -0.82 -8.72 5.94
N ALA A 152 -2.10 -8.98 5.73
CA ALA A 152 -2.61 -9.88 4.71
C ALA A 152 -2.40 -9.32 3.31
N SER A 153 -2.32 -7.99 3.13
CA SER A 153 -2.01 -7.36 1.84
C SER A 153 -0.52 -7.46 1.48
N PHE A 154 0.40 -7.33 2.45
CA PHE A 154 1.84 -7.35 2.16
C PHE A 154 2.36 -8.69 1.64
N LEU A 155 1.82 -9.81 2.11
CA LEU A 155 2.29 -11.13 1.68
C LEU A 155 2.07 -11.39 0.17
N PRO A 156 0.84 -11.26 -0.39
CA PRO A 156 0.62 -11.42 -1.82
C PRO A 156 1.35 -10.36 -2.64
N ALA A 157 1.44 -9.09 -2.18
CA ALA A 157 2.22 -8.06 -2.85
C ALA A 157 3.71 -8.41 -2.93
N GLY A 158 4.29 -8.94 -1.85
CA GLY A 158 5.68 -9.37 -1.81
C GLY A 158 5.96 -10.52 -2.78
N ILE A 159 5.07 -11.52 -2.84
CA ILE A 159 5.18 -12.63 -3.80
C ILE A 159 5.04 -12.11 -5.24
N ALA A 160 4.08 -11.21 -5.50
CA ALA A 160 3.90 -10.61 -6.83
C ALA A 160 5.13 -9.78 -7.26
N THR A 161 5.71 -9.02 -6.33
CA THR A 161 6.94 -8.25 -6.51
C THR A 161 8.13 -9.16 -6.82
N TRP A 162 8.21 -10.33 -6.17
CA TRP A 162 9.23 -11.34 -6.46
C TRP A 162 9.08 -11.91 -7.89
N LEU A 163 7.85 -12.22 -8.30
CA LEU A 163 7.57 -12.67 -9.67
C LEU A 163 7.92 -11.58 -10.70
N ALA A 164 7.65 -10.31 -10.38
CA ALA A 164 8.03 -9.18 -11.21
C ALA A 164 9.55 -9.10 -11.41
N CYS A 165 10.37 -9.38 -10.38
CA CYS A 165 11.83 -9.42 -10.54
C CYS A 165 12.31 -10.43 -11.59
N LEU A 166 11.65 -11.59 -11.64
CA LEU A 166 12.02 -12.63 -12.59
C LEU A 166 11.66 -12.22 -14.02
N ALA A 167 10.51 -11.58 -14.21
CA ALA A 167 10.09 -11.01 -15.49
C ALA A 167 10.96 -9.82 -15.92
N ALA A 168 11.40 -9.00 -14.96
CA ALA A 168 12.23 -7.83 -15.20
C ALA A 168 13.61 -8.18 -15.77
N ARG A 169 14.21 -9.27 -15.27
CA ARG A 169 15.45 -9.82 -15.83
C ARG A 169 15.31 -10.20 -17.30
N THR A 170 14.20 -10.83 -17.67
CA THR A 170 13.94 -11.21 -19.06
C THR A 170 13.63 -10.00 -19.95
N ALA A 171 13.07 -8.94 -19.37
CA ALA A 171 12.73 -7.70 -20.07
C ALA A 171 13.93 -6.74 -20.24
N GLY A 172 15.10 -7.05 -19.66
CA GLY A 172 16.29 -6.20 -19.75
C GLY A 172 16.22 -4.90 -18.96
N THR A 173 15.44 -4.85 -17.86
CA THR A 173 15.45 -3.69 -16.94
C THR A 173 16.77 -3.61 -16.18
N GLY A 174 17.15 -2.43 -15.68
CA GLY A 174 18.41 -2.22 -14.95
C GLY A 174 18.60 -3.12 -13.73
N ASP A 175 19.83 -3.61 -13.54
CA ASP A 175 20.22 -4.50 -12.42
C ASP A 175 19.92 -3.90 -11.05
N GLY A 176 20.07 -2.58 -10.91
CA GLY A 176 19.78 -1.87 -9.66
C GLY A 176 18.30 -1.93 -9.29
N TRP A 177 17.40 -1.70 -10.25
CA TRP A 177 15.95 -1.79 -10.00
C TRP A 177 15.53 -3.23 -9.66
N ILE A 178 16.12 -4.22 -10.33
CA ILE A 178 15.89 -5.64 -10.02
C ILE A 178 16.35 -5.97 -8.59
N ALA A 179 17.52 -5.50 -8.18
CA ALA A 179 18.03 -5.71 -6.82
C ALA A 179 17.11 -5.07 -5.77
N LEU A 180 16.66 -3.83 -6.00
CA LEU A 180 15.72 -3.15 -5.11
C LEU A 180 14.37 -3.88 -5.05
N THR A 181 13.84 -4.32 -6.19
CA THR A 181 12.56 -5.04 -6.26
C THR A 181 12.65 -6.36 -5.49
N ARG A 182 13.79 -7.05 -5.52
CA ARG A 182 14.02 -8.27 -4.71
C ARG A 182 14.05 -7.99 -3.22
N LEU A 183 14.80 -6.96 -2.82
CA LEU A 183 14.86 -6.55 -1.42
C LEU A 183 13.46 -6.16 -0.92
N GLY A 184 12.72 -5.42 -1.74
CA GLY A 184 11.34 -5.02 -1.50
C GLY A 184 10.37 -6.19 -1.34
N ALA A 185 10.48 -7.19 -2.20
CA ALA A 185 9.68 -8.41 -2.09
C ALA A 185 9.95 -9.16 -0.78
N LEU A 186 11.22 -9.32 -0.41
CA LEU A 186 11.60 -9.94 0.87
C LEU A 186 11.11 -9.13 2.05
N TYR A 187 11.22 -7.81 1.98
CA TYR A 187 10.73 -6.89 2.99
C TYR A 187 9.21 -6.98 3.19
N GLN A 188 8.44 -7.01 2.10
CA GLN A 188 6.98 -7.20 2.13
C GLN A 188 6.57 -8.55 2.70
N ILE A 189 7.24 -9.63 2.29
CA ILE A 189 6.99 -10.97 2.85
C ILE A 189 7.31 -10.98 4.34
N ALA A 190 8.45 -10.44 4.75
CA ALA A 190 8.84 -10.37 6.16
C ALA A 190 7.85 -9.54 6.98
N ALA A 191 7.44 -8.36 6.49
CA ALA A 191 6.45 -7.52 7.14
C ALA A 191 5.09 -8.25 7.28
N GLY A 192 4.64 -8.93 6.23
CA GLY A 192 3.42 -9.75 6.26
C GLY A 192 3.51 -10.88 7.30
N LEU A 193 4.63 -11.60 7.35
CA LEU A 193 4.85 -12.68 8.32
C LEU A 193 4.93 -12.17 9.77
N ILE A 194 5.65 -11.06 10.01
CA ILE A 194 5.74 -10.41 11.32
C ILE A 194 4.35 -9.96 11.78
N SER A 195 3.57 -9.37 10.86
CA SER A 195 2.24 -8.88 11.18
C SER A 195 1.24 -10.02 11.43
N ALA A 196 1.35 -11.13 10.69
CA ALA A 196 0.58 -12.35 10.96
C ALA A 196 0.97 -12.96 12.32
N ALA A 197 2.27 -13.02 12.65
CA ALA A 197 2.75 -13.49 13.94
C ALA A 197 2.29 -12.57 15.08
N ALA A 198 2.30 -11.25 14.89
CA ALA A 198 1.77 -10.28 15.84
C ALA A 198 0.29 -10.54 16.14
N PHE A 199 -0.51 -10.77 15.11
CA PHE A 199 -1.93 -11.10 15.24
C PHE A 199 -2.16 -12.41 16.00
N LEU A 200 -1.44 -13.49 15.63
CA LEU A 200 -1.63 -14.81 16.23
C LEU A 200 -1.14 -14.90 17.68
N THR A 201 -0.10 -14.14 18.03
CA THR A 201 0.56 -14.24 19.34
C THR A 201 0.19 -13.11 20.30
N GLN A 202 -0.41 -12.04 19.79
CA GLN A 202 -0.72 -10.80 20.53
C GLN A 202 0.49 -10.20 21.25
N GLN A 203 1.71 -10.49 20.78
CA GLN A 203 2.94 -9.99 21.37
C GLN A 203 3.12 -8.49 21.07
N PRO A 204 3.26 -7.62 22.08
CA PRO A 204 3.40 -6.17 21.87
C PRO A 204 4.62 -5.80 21.01
N PHE A 205 5.73 -6.52 21.19
CA PHE A 205 6.95 -6.29 20.40
C PHE A 205 6.73 -6.54 18.90
N LEU A 206 6.08 -7.64 18.53
CA LEU A 206 5.79 -7.97 17.13
C LEU A 206 4.80 -6.98 16.52
N THR A 207 3.83 -6.52 17.32
CA THR A 207 2.87 -5.48 16.91
C THR A 207 3.58 -4.16 16.59
N ASN A 208 4.52 -3.74 17.43
CA ASN A 208 5.32 -2.53 17.17
C ASN A 208 6.22 -2.69 15.95
N LEU A 209 6.84 -3.86 15.77
CA LEU A 209 7.69 -4.14 14.61
C LEU A 209 6.88 -4.11 13.30
N ALA A 210 5.70 -4.74 13.30
CA ALA A 210 4.74 -4.71 12.20
C ALA A 210 4.32 -3.27 11.85
N LEU A 211 4.00 -2.47 12.88
CA LEU A 211 3.61 -1.07 12.71
C LEU A 211 4.73 -0.24 12.08
N ILE A 212 5.96 -0.34 12.59
CA ILE A 212 7.12 0.38 12.04
C ILE A 212 7.35 -0.02 10.58
N ALA A 213 7.23 -1.32 10.28
CA ALA A 213 7.39 -1.80 8.92
C ALA A 213 6.32 -1.22 7.99
N ALA A 214 5.06 -1.27 8.40
CA ALA A 214 3.93 -0.78 7.61
C ALA A 214 3.92 0.75 7.45
N VAL A 215 4.21 1.51 8.51
CA VAL A 215 4.03 2.97 8.55
C VAL A 215 5.26 3.72 8.05
N VAL A 216 6.47 3.20 8.27
CA VAL A 216 7.71 3.88 7.89
C VAL A 216 8.34 3.22 6.68
N GLY A 217 8.56 1.91 6.74
CA GLY A 217 9.36 1.25 5.70
C GLY A 217 8.60 1.03 4.40
N MET A 218 7.31 0.67 4.42
CA MET A 218 6.53 0.49 3.19
C MET A 218 6.38 1.77 2.36
N PRO A 219 6.05 2.95 2.92
CA PRO A 219 5.97 4.18 2.14
C PRO A 219 7.32 4.57 1.53
N VAL A 220 8.42 4.44 2.28
CA VAL A 220 9.77 4.71 1.77
C VAL A 220 10.12 3.75 0.63
N PHE A 221 9.87 2.45 0.82
CA PHE A 221 10.10 1.46 -0.20
C PHE A 221 9.26 1.73 -1.46
N ALA A 222 7.96 1.93 -1.33
CA ALA A 222 7.05 2.20 -2.44
C ALA A 222 7.48 3.45 -3.21
N ALA A 223 7.85 4.52 -2.52
CA ALA A 223 8.30 5.76 -3.15
C ALA A 223 9.56 5.56 -3.99
N VAL A 224 10.57 4.89 -3.43
CA VAL A 224 11.83 4.61 -4.15
C VAL A 224 11.58 3.64 -5.30
N TRP A 225 10.78 2.59 -5.08
CA TRP A 225 10.49 1.58 -6.08
C TRP A 225 9.72 2.12 -7.28
N LEU A 226 8.64 2.88 -7.05
CA LEU A 226 7.84 3.54 -8.09
C LEU A 226 8.63 4.65 -8.78
N GLY A 227 9.39 5.44 -8.02
CA GLY A 227 10.24 6.51 -8.55
C GLY A 227 11.31 5.97 -9.51
N TRP A 228 11.98 4.88 -9.13
CA TRP A 228 12.97 4.23 -9.99
C TRP A 228 12.32 3.50 -11.16
N MET A 229 11.16 2.87 -10.98
CA MET A 229 10.37 2.32 -12.08
C MET A 229 10.05 3.38 -13.15
N LEU A 230 9.67 4.60 -12.75
CA LEU A 230 9.46 5.71 -13.68
C LEU A 230 10.74 6.16 -14.40
N GLN A 231 11.92 5.97 -13.79
CA GLN A 231 13.21 6.25 -14.44
C GLN A 231 13.54 5.17 -15.47
N GLU A 232 13.39 3.89 -15.12
CA GLU A 232 13.62 2.76 -16.04
C GLU A 232 12.68 2.83 -17.26
N MET A 233 11.42 3.23 -17.06
CA MET A 233 10.47 3.44 -18.17
C MET A 233 10.85 4.59 -19.10
N LYS A 234 11.69 5.54 -18.66
CA LYS A 234 12.19 6.64 -19.50
C LYS A 234 13.46 6.25 -20.26
N SER A 235 14.28 5.36 -19.69
CA SER A 235 15.55 4.93 -20.28
C SER A 235 15.41 3.79 -21.27
N GLN A 236 14.32 3.04 -21.23
CA GLN A 236 14.03 2.04 -22.26
C GLN A 236 13.81 2.73 -23.62
N PRO A 237 14.55 2.33 -24.67
CA PRO A 237 14.35 2.89 -26.00
C PRO A 237 12.89 2.62 -26.42
N GLN A 238 12.21 3.65 -26.91
CA GLN A 238 11.00 3.41 -27.70
C GLN A 238 11.37 2.43 -28.80
N PRO A 239 10.51 1.43 -29.11
CA PRO A 239 10.77 0.55 -30.23
C PRO A 239 11.02 1.44 -31.44
N MET A 240 12.27 1.52 -31.89
CA MET A 240 12.61 2.22 -33.11
C MET A 240 11.83 1.53 -34.21
N ASP A 241 11.15 2.34 -35.04
CA ASP A 241 10.55 1.88 -36.26
C ASP A 241 11.54 0.93 -36.95
N GLY A 242 11.17 -0.36 -37.01
CA GLY A 242 11.93 -1.33 -37.77
C GLY A 242 11.98 -0.86 -39.24
N PRO A 243 13.08 -1.10 -39.96
CA PRO A 243 13.21 -0.74 -41.37
C PRO A 243 12.09 -1.32 -42.24
#